data_AF-A0A2S9FB54-F1
#
_entry.id   AF-A0A2S9FB54-F1
#
_cell.length_a   1.000
_cell.length_b   1.000
_cell.length_c   1.000
_cell.angle_alpha   90.00
_cell.angle_beta   90.00
_cell.angle_gamma   90.00
#
_symmetry.space_group_name_H-M   'P 1'
#
loop_
_entity.id
_entity.type
_entity.pdbx_description
1 polymer ?
#
loop_
_entity_poly.entity_id
_entity_poly.type
_entity_poly.pdbx_seq_one_letter_code
_entity_poly.pdbx_strand_id
1 'polypeptide(L)'
;IIFGFPGIVLASIFVTLPFVIREVEPVLHEIGTDQEEASATLGANAWQTFWRITLPSIRWGLTYGVVLTVARTLGEFGAVLVVSSNLPGQSQTLTLLVHDRYTRGDDYGAYTISTVLMAVAVTVLIAQIVFDAQRKRARIED
;
A
#
# COMPACT_ATOMS: atom_id res chain seq x y z
N ILE A 1 -13.34 -1.87 -20.47
CA ILE A 1 -12.84 -2.82 -19.45
C ILE A 1 -11.48 -2.37 -18.91
N ILE A 2 -10.48 -2.13 -19.76
CA ILE A 2 -9.13 -1.65 -19.35
C ILE A 2 -9.12 -0.21 -18.80
N PHE A 3 -9.97 0.70 -19.31
CA PHE A 3 -10.03 2.11 -18.87
C PHE A 3 -11.10 2.42 -17.80
N GLY A 4 -11.63 1.39 -17.13
CA GLY A 4 -12.62 1.52 -16.05
C GLY A 4 -12.03 1.18 -14.69
N PHE A 5 -12.85 1.18 -13.64
CA PHE A 5 -12.46 0.80 -12.28
C PHE A 5 -11.61 -0.49 -12.18
N PRO A 6 -11.90 -1.58 -12.92
CA PRO A 6 -11.10 -2.80 -12.86
C PRO A 6 -9.64 -2.63 -13.34
N GLY A 7 -9.41 -1.77 -14.34
CA GLY A 7 -8.06 -1.50 -14.84
C GLY A 7 -7.22 -0.70 -13.85
N ILE A 8 -7.84 0.25 -13.14
CA ILE A 8 -7.19 1.01 -12.07
C ILE A 8 -6.78 0.07 -10.93
N VAL A 9 -7.65 -0.89 -10.56
CA VAL A 9 -7.33 -1.90 -9.53
C VAL A 9 -6.15 -2.77 -9.95
N LEU A 10 -6.14 -3.29 -11.18
CA LEU A 10 -5.03 -4.12 -11.67
C LEU A 10 -3.71 -3.37 -11.76
N ALA A 11 -3.73 -2.13 -12.27
CA ALA A 11 -2.55 -1.26 -12.31
C ALA A 11 -2.03 -0.96 -10.89
N SER A 12 -2.93 -0.70 -9.95
CA SER A 12 -2.59 -0.45 -8.55
C SER A 12 -1.97 -1.68 -7.91
N ILE A 13 -2.54 -2.87 -8.11
CA ILE A 13 -1.96 -4.14 -7.63
C ILE A 13 -0.56 -4.32 -8.18
N PHE A 14 -0.37 -4.15 -9.49
CA PHE A 14 0.94 -4.35 -10.12
C PHE A 14 2.01 -3.39 -9.58
N VAL A 15 1.65 -2.11 -9.37
CA VAL A 15 2.57 -1.12 -8.79
C VAL A 15 2.86 -1.40 -7.31
N THR A 16 1.88 -1.90 -6.56
CA THR A 16 1.99 -2.08 -5.10
C THR A 16 2.63 -3.39 -4.67
N LEU A 17 2.49 -4.46 -5.46
CA LEU A 17 3.00 -5.79 -5.18
C LEU A 17 4.50 -5.84 -4.80
N PRO A 18 5.45 -5.16 -5.50
CA PRO A 18 6.86 -5.19 -5.11
C PRO A 18 7.14 -4.51 -3.76
N PHE A 19 6.28 -3.59 -3.31
CA PHE A 19 6.44 -2.95 -2.00
C PHE A 19 6.04 -3.90 -0.87
N VAL A 20 4.96 -4.66 -1.05
CA VAL A 20 4.56 -5.69 -0.08
C VAL A 20 5.65 -6.76 0.03
N ILE A 21 6.20 -7.22 -1.09
CA ILE A 21 7.26 -8.24 -1.11
C ILE A 21 8.49 -7.77 -0.33
N ARG A 22 8.94 -6.53 -0.56
CA ARG A 22 10.11 -5.95 0.14
C ARG A 22 9.96 -5.89 1.65
N GLU A 23 8.74 -5.82 2.16
CA GLU A 23 8.47 -5.81 3.60
C GLU A 23 8.29 -7.19 4.20
N VAL A 24 7.75 -8.12 3.41
CA VAL A 24 7.49 -9.49 3.86
C VAL A 24 8.74 -10.36 3.81
N GLU A 25 9.61 -10.16 2.80
CA GLU A 25 10.87 -10.90 2.63
C GLU A 25 11.81 -10.86 3.86
N PRO A 26 12.18 -9.69 4.43
CA PRO A 26 13.08 -9.65 5.58
C PRO A 26 12.46 -10.30 6.82
N VAL A 27 11.13 -10.17 6.99
CA VAL A 27 10.41 -10.79 8.11
C VAL A 27 10.42 -12.32 8.00
N LEU A 28 10.24 -12.86 6.79
CA LEU A 28 10.41 -14.30 6.54
C LEU A 28 11.83 -14.77 6.81
N HIS A 29 12.83 -13.99 6.39
CA HIS A 29 14.23 -14.32 6.60
C HIS A 29 14.63 -14.31 8.09
N GLU A 30 14.05 -13.42 8.90
CA GLU A 30 14.26 -13.38 10.36
C GLU A 30 13.59 -14.54 11.11
N ILE A 31 12.41 -14.99 10.65
CA ILE A 31 11.67 -16.10 11.29
C ILE A 31 12.34 -17.46 11.01
N GLY A 32 13.01 -17.61 9.86
CA GLY A 32 13.66 -18.86 9.46
C GLY A 32 12.68 -19.96 9.02
N THR A 33 13.20 -21.14 8.69
CA THR A 33 12.41 -22.28 8.17
C THR A 33 12.12 -23.36 9.22
N ASP A 34 12.60 -23.22 10.45
CA ASP A 34 12.50 -24.24 11.51
C ASP A 34 11.06 -24.68 11.78
N GLN A 35 10.11 -23.73 11.80
CA GLN A 35 8.69 -24.05 12.01
C GLN A 35 8.05 -24.74 10.80
N GLU A 36 8.50 -24.43 9.60
CA GLU A 36 8.02 -25.08 8.37
C GLU A 36 8.55 -26.51 8.28
N GLU A 37 9.84 -26.73 8.62
CA GLU A 37 10.48 -28.05 8.66
C GLU A 37 9.88 -28.96 9.74
N ALA A 38 9.56 -28.41 10.92
CA ALA A 38 8.85 -29.15 11.97
C ALA A 38 7.46 -29.60 11.51
N SER A 39 6.74 -28.76 10.76
CA SER A 39 5.43 -29.10 10.21
C SER A 39 5.51 -30.15 9.11
N ALA A 40 6.55 -30.10 8.27
CA ALA A 40 6.79 -31.08 7.22
C ALA A 40 7.12 -32.46 7.83
N THR A 41 7.91 -32.48 8.91
CA THR A 41 8.22 -33.72 9.65
C THR A 41 6.98 -34.34 10.31
N LEU A 42 6.01 -33.51 10.72
CA LEU A 42 4.71 -33.95 11.24
C LEU A 42 3.71 -34.38 10.15
N GLY A 43 4.13 -34.39 8.87
CA GLY A 43 3.30 -34.81 7.74
C GLY A 43 2.28 -33.77 7.26
N ALA A 44 2.44 -32.50 7.63
CA ALA A 44 1.58 -31.43 7.14
C ALA A 44 1.84 -31.14 5.65
N ASN A 45 0.76 -30.89 4.91
CA ASN A 45 0.87 -30.48 3.51
C ASN A 45 1.28 -29.00 3.41
N ALA A 46 1.98 -28.60 2.35
CA ALA A 46 2.50 -27.23 2.18
C ALA A 46 1.41 -26.14 2.28
N TRP A 47 0.20 -26.43 1.79
CA TRP A 47 -0.94 -25.53 1.91
C TRP A 47 -1.40 -25.31 3.36
N GLN A 48 -1.27 -26.35 4.18
CA GLN A 48 -1.63 -26.34 5.60
C GLN A 48 -0.57 -25.60 6.42
N THR A 49 0.71 -25.80 6.10
CA THR A 49 1.84 -25.05 6.66
C THR A 49 1.72 -23.56 6.34
N PHE A 50 1.42 -23.20 5.09
CA PHE A 50 1.24 -21.80 4.69
C PHE A 50 0.14 -21.11 5.50
N TRP A 51 -1.06 -21.70 5.59
CA TRP A 51 -2.19 -21.08 6.28
C TRP A 51 -2.08 -21.09 7.81
N ARG A 52 -1.46 -22.12 8.41
CA ARG A 52 -1.40 -22.26 9.88
C ARG A 52 -0.13 -21.72 10.51
N ILE A 53 0.97 -21.63 9.77
CA ILE A 53 2.29 -21.30 10.32
C ILE A 53 2.81 -20.05 9.63
N THR A 54 3.00 -20.07 8.31
CA THR A 54 3.62 -18.96 7.57
C THR A 54 2.77 -17.68 7.67
N LEU A 55 1.48 -17.74 7.31
CA LEU A 55 0.57 -16.59 7.30
C LEU A 55 0.39 -15.91 8.68
N PRO A 56 0.13 -16.62 9.79
CA PRO A 56 0.04 -15.99 11.11
C PRO A 56 1.39 -15.51 11.65
N SER A 57 2.50 -16.14 11.30
CA SER A 57 3.84 -15.70 11.71
C SER A 57 4.24 -14.39 11.02
N ILE A 58 3.92 -14.21 9.74
CA ILE A 58 4.19 -12.96 9.01
C ILE A 58 3.13 -11.89 9.19
N ARG A 59 2.05 -12.12 9.99
CA ARG A 59 0.90 -11.21 10.08
C ARG A 59 1.30 -9.77 10.37
N TRP A 60 2.29 -9.56 11.25
CA TRP A 60 2.75 -8.23 11.60
C TRP A 60 3.55 -7.56 10.47
N GLY A 61 4.42 -8.32 9.80
CA GLY A 61 5.13 -7.89 8.59
C GLY A 61 4.19 -7.57 7.43
N LEU A 62 3.17 -8.40 7.22
CA LEU A 62 2.14 -8.17 6.21
C LEU A 62 1.32 -6.92 6.52
N THR A 63 0.91 -6.70 7.78
CA THR A 63 0.22 -5.45 8.15
C THR A 63 1.09 -4.22 7.88
N TYR A 64 2.40 -4.32 8.09
CA TYR A 64 3.31 -3.22 7.78
C TYR A 64 3.43 -2.99 6.26
N GLY A 65 3.64 -4.06 5.49
CA GLY A 65 3.63 -4.00 4.02
C GLY A 65 2.36 -3.40 3.46
N VAL A 66 1.19 -3.72 4.04
CA VAL A 66 -0.10 -3.13 3.66
C VAL A 66 -0.16 -1.65 4.02
N VAL A 67 0.24 -1.23 5.22
CA VAL A 67 0.23 0.18 5.64
C VAL A 67 1.16 1.03 4.76
N LEU A 68 2.37 0.54 4.50
CA LEU A 68 3.35 1.22 3.63
C LEU A 68 2.86 1.29 2.17
N THR A 69 2.23 0.22 1.71
CA THR A 69 1.60 0.19 0.39
C THR A 69 0.48 1.21 0.29
N VAL A 70 -0.39 1.30 1.30
CA VAL A 70 -1.46 2.32 1.37
C VAL A 70 -0.86 3.73 1.38
N ALA A 71 0.26 3.96 2.08
CA ALA A 71 1.01 5.21 2.02
C ALA A 71 1.37 5.60 0.59
N ARG A 72 1.94 4.62 -0.13
CA ARG A 72 2.44 4.81 -1.47
C ARG A 72 1.32 5.07 -2.45
N THR A 73 0.26 4.27 -2.40
CA THR A 73 -0.90 4.42 -3.28
C THR A 73 -1.55 5.80 -3.14
N LEU A 74 -1.55 6.41 -1.96
CA LEU A 74 -2.05 7.78 -1.77
C LEU A 74 -1.21 8.84 -2.51
N GLY A 75 0.08 8.56 -2.75
CA GLY A 75 0.98 9.40 -3.53
C GLY A 75 1.06 9.04 -5.03
N GLU A 76 0.41 7.95 -5.47
CA GLU A 76 0.45 7.51 -6.86
C GLU A 76 -0.47 8.37 -7.75
N PHE A 77 0.13 9.40 -8.35
CA PHE A 77 -0.53 10.26 -9.36
C PHE A 77 -0.35 9.72 -10.79
N GLY A 78 0.87 9.29 -11.13
CA GLY A 78 1.26 8.99 -12.51
C GLY A 78 0.55 7.76 -13.10
N ALA A 79 0.50 6.66 -12.35
CA ALA A 79 -0.18 5.45 -12.79
C ALA A 79 -1.70 5.66 -12.98
N VAL A 80 -2.31 6.44 -12.09
CA VAL A 80 -3.75 6.75 -12.15
C VAL A 80 -4.06 7.71 -13.30
N LEU A 81 -3.20 8.68 -13.61
CA LEU A 81 -3.36 9.56 -14.77
C LEU A 81 -3.31 8.80 -16.10
N VAL A 82 -2.42 7.82 -16.25
CA VAL A 82 -2.25 7.08 -17.51
C VAL A 82 -3.38 6.07 -17.74
N VAL A 83 -3.91 5.46 -16.66
CA VAL A 83 -4.89 4.37 -16.75
C VAL A 83 -6.34 4.86 -16.60
N SER A 84 -6.57 5.99 -15.92
CA SER A 84 -7.92 6.52 -15.75
C SER A 84 -8.42 7.20 -17.01
N SER A 85 -9.69 6.97 -17.34
CA SER A 85 -10.40 7.66 -18.41
C SER A 85 -10.74 9.13 -18.06
N ASN A 86 -10.37 9.61 -16.86
CA ASN A 86 -10.60 10.96 -16.34
C ASN A 86 -12.03 11.50 -16.56
N LEU A 87 -13.05 10.63 -16.43
CA LEU A 87 -14.45 11.08 -16.45
C LEU A 87 -14.79 11.80 -15.13
N PRO A 88 -15.25 13.06 -15.17
CA PRO A 88 -15.68 13.80 -13.99
C PRO A 88 -16.77 13.03 -13.23
N GLY A 89 -16.56 12.80 -11.94
CA GLY A 89 -17.56 12.17 -11.05
C GLY A 89 -17.69 10.64 -11.10
N GLN A 90 -16.93 9.93 -11.95
CA GLN A 90 -16.91 8.44 -11.93
C GLN A 90 -15.53 7.85 -11.65
N SER A 91 -14.50 8.37 -12.32
CA SER A 91 -13.12 7.83 -12.24
C SER A 91 -12.09 8.89 -11.85
N GLN A 92 -12.55 10.07 -11.42
CA GLN A 92 -11.70 11.22 -11.11
C GLN A 92 -11.26 11.17 -9.65
N THR A 93 -9.98 10.85 -9.43
CA THR A 93 -9.32 11.02 -8.12
C THR A 93 -9.01 12.49 -7.85
N LEU A 94 -8.89 12.85 -6.57
CA LEU A 94 -8.61 14.23 -6.14
C LEU A 94 -7.40 14.85 -6.87
N THR A 95 -6.38 14.03 -7.13
CA THR A 95 -5.15 14.42 -7.82
C THR A 95 -5.38 14.75 -9.29
N LEU A 96 -6.31 14.07 -9.97
CA LEU A 96 -6.71 14.39 -11.35
C LEU A 96 -7.51 15.68 -11.43
N LEU A 97 -8.31 15.98 -10.41
CA LEU A 97 -9.08 17.22 -10.34
C LEU A 97 -8.17 18.45 -10.24
N VAL A 98 -7.08 18.37 -9.47
CA VAL A 98 -6.05 19.42 -9.42
C VAL A 98 -5.43 19.65 -10.79
N HIS A 99 -5.03 18.56 -11.46
CA HIS A 99 -4.38 18.63 -12.77
C HIS A 99 -5.31 19.20 -13.86
N ASP A 100 -6.59 18.80 -13.85
CA ASP A 100 -7.59 19.29 -14.78
C ASP A 100 -7.90 20.79 -14.56
N ARG A 101 -7.98 21.26 -13.30
CA ARG A 101 -8.18 22.68 -12.96
C ARG A 101 -6.98 23.54 -13.39
N TYR A 102 -5.77 23.05 -13.15
CA TYR A 102 -4.53 23.71 -13.57
C TYR A 102 -4.45 23.81 -15.11
N THR A 103 -4.79 22.73 -15.82
CA THR A 103 -4.75 22.70 -17.31
C THR A 103 -5.78 23.65 -17.94
N ARG A 104 -6.88 23.96 -17.24
CA ARG A 104 -7.91 24.90 -17.69
C ARG A 104 -7.60 26.37 -17.38
N GLY A 105 -6.46 26.68 -16.74
CA GLY A 105 -6.05 28.04 -16.41
C GLY A 105 -6.72 28.65 -15.17
N ASP A 106 -7.37 27.84 -14.33
CA ASP A 106 -7.89 28.26 -13.02
C ASP A 106 -6.85 27.99 -11.93
N ASP A 107 -5.84 28.87 -11.87
CA ASP A 107 -4.70 28.73 -10.97
C ASP A 107 -5.11 28.83 -9.49
N TYR A 108 -6.07 29.71 -9.18
CA TYR A 108 -6.57 29.90 -7.82
C TYR A 108 -7.29 28.65 -7.29
N GLY A 109 -8.14 28.03 -8.11
CA GLY A 109 -8.79 26.77 -7.79
C GLY A 109 -7.79 25.62 -7.64
N ALA A 110 -6.79 25.54 -8.51
CA ALA A 110 -5.74 24.52 -8.47
C ALA A 110 -4.87 24.62 -7.20
N TYR A 111 -4.44 25.83 -6.82
CA TYR A 111 -3.63 26.03 -5.62
C TYR A 111 -4.38 25.68 -4.33
N THR A 112 -5.65 26.08 -4.23
CA THR A 112 -6.47 25.77 -3.05
C THR A 112 -6.60 24.26 -2.83
N ILE A 113 -6.91 23.51 -3.89
CA ILE A 113 -7.07 22.05 -3.80
C ILE A 113 -5.71 21.38 -3.55
N SER A 114 -4.63 21.88 -4.14
CA SER A 114 -3.27 21.36 -3.92
C SER A 114 -2.83 21.51 -2.47
N THR A 115 -3.07 22.67 -1.84
CA THR A 115 -2.72 22.88 -0.43
C THR A 115 -3.51 21.97 0.51
N VAL A 116 -4.81 21.77 0.25
CA VAL A 116 -5.64 20.82 1.02
C VAL A 116 -5.12 19.40 0.86
N LEU A 117 -4.83 18.98 -0.37
CA LEU A 117 -4.29 17.65 -0.65
C LEU A 117 -2.92 17.44 0.02
N MET A 118 -2.06 18.46 -0.01
CA MET A 118 -0.77 18.45 0.68
C MET A 118 -0.94 18.31 2.19
N ALA A 119 -1.87 19.04 2.80
CA ALA A 119 -2.15 18.93 4.23
C ALA A 119 -2.64 17.52 4.62
N VAL A 120 -3.51 16.92 3.81
CA VAL A 120 -3.98 15.53 4.01
C VAL A 120 -2.81 14.56 3.86
N ALA A 121 -1.99 14.70 2.82
CA ALA A 121 -0.83 13.83 2.59
C ALA A 121 0.17 13.88 3.74
N VAL A 122 0.48 15.09 4.24
CA VAL A 122 1.36 15.28 5.41
C VAL A 122 0.75 14.66 6.67
N THR A 123 -0.56 14.83 6.88
CA THR A 123 -1.26 14.24 8.04
C THR A 123 -1.19 12.71 8.01
N VAL A 124 -1.42 12.11 6.85
CA VAL A 124 -1.31 10.65 6.69
C VAL A 124 0.13 10.18 6.89
N LEU A 125 1.11 10.90 6.33
CA LEU A 125 2.53 10.58 6.49
C LEU A 125 2.95 10.62 7.97
N ILE A 126 2.56 11.68 8.70
CA ILE A 126 2.84 11.79 10.13
C ILE A 126 2.17 10.66 10.91
N ALA A 127 0.89 10.37 10.63
CA ALA A 127 0.18 9.27 11.28
C ALA A 127 0.94 7.95 11.08
N GLN A 128 1.41 7.67 9.86
CA GLN A 128 2.18 6.46 9.57
C GLN A 128 3.53 6.41 10.28
N ILE A 129 4.28 7.52 10.31
CA ILE A 129 5.54 7.59 11.04
C ILE A 129 5.32 7.33 12.54
N VAL A 130 4.24 7.88 13.11
CA VAL A 130 3.89 7.65 14.52
C VAL A 130 3.50 6.20 14.77
N PHE A 131 2.69 5.59 13.89
CA PHE A 131 2.32 4.18 14.00
C PHE A 131 3.55 3.25 13.88
N ASP A 132 4.51 3.56 13.00
CA ASP A 132 5.76 2.82 12.87
C ASP A 132 6.64 2.97 14.14
N ALA A 133 6.80 4.21 14.62
CA ALA A 133 7.63 4.51 15.79
C ALA A 133 7.10 3.88 17.08
N GLN A 134 5.78 3.83 17.28
CA GLN A 134 5.16 3.21 18.45
C GLN A 134 5.35 1.68 18.47
N ARG A 135 5.42 1.03 17.29
CA ARG A 135 5.59 -0.42 17.20
C ARG A 135 7.04 -0.89 17.29
N LYS A 136 8.01 -0.13 16.78
CA LYS A 136 9.44 -0.44 17.02
C LYS A 136 9.75 -0.50 18.51
N ARG A 137 9.08 0.33 19.32
CA ARG A 137 9.21 0.29 20.79
C ARG A 137 8.63 -1.00 21.39
N ALA A 138 7.48 -1.46 20.91
CA ALA A 138 6.86 -2.70 21.40
C ALA A 138 7.68 -3.97 21.09
N ARG A 139 8.49 -3.98 20.01
CA ARG A 139 9.37 -5.12 19.68
C ARG A 139 10.70 -5.13 20.46
N ILE A 140 11.04 -4.05 21.16
CA ILE A 140 12.29 -3.95 21.96
C ILE A 140 12.03 -4.37 23.42
N GLU A 141 10.75 -4.50 23.82
CA GLU A 141 10.33 -4.89 25.18
C GLU A 141 10.10 -6.39 25.35
N ASP A 142 10.14 -7.18 24.27
CA ASP A 142 10.11 -8.66 24.26
C ASP A 142 11.52 -9.25 24.02
#